data_AF-A0A498JGF9-F1
#
_entry.id   AF-A0A498JGF9-F1
#
_cell.length_a   1.000
_cell.length_b   1.000
_cell.length_c   1.000
_cell.angle_alpha   90.00
_cell.angle_beta   90.00
_cell.angle_gamma   90.00
#
_symmetry.space_group_name_H-M   'P 1'
#
loop_
_entity.id
_entity.type
_entity.pdbx_description
1 polymer ?
#
loop_
_entity_poly.entity_id
_entity_poly.type
_entity_poly.pdbx_seq_one_letter_code
_entity_poly.pdbx_strand_id
1 'polypeptide(L)'
;MLDHIVPVVSSIFLRRLLLPGVHHNIALRSTLLDYNRHWSDSDFHSLTADMLKKEILSLIEHEGVSDNSTSILCCWKKFCSPYFQNWCKSNALCGLLLDSYRGSFGLIRKNSVSLFRCSENIERLINGISGTSDDLIHLVTMEAGLILQLEVLVKMLRCVVNVSQQLGKTASAIFYESLVSAPLVISAEEITHRLLKNLESGYGSTVAMLHVSEHA
;
A
#
# COMPACT_ATOMS: atom_id res chain seq x y z
N MET A 1 16.32 -22.46 1.35
CA MET A 1 16.15 -21.12 0.71
C MET A 1 14.69 -20.87 0.31
N LEU A 2 13.95 -21.85 -0.21
CA LEU A 2 12.50 -21.75 -0.45
C LEU A 2 11.65 -21.70 0.84
N ASP A 3 12.10 -22.36 1.93
CA ASP A 3 11.36 -22.44 3.21
C ASP A 3 11.17 -21.09 3.93
N HIS A 4 11.85 -20.02 3.50
CA HIS A 4 11.70 -18.68 4.07
C HIS A 4 10.76 -17.76 3.28
N ILE A 5 10.29 -18.17 2.09
CA ILE A 5 9.47 -17.30 1.23
C ILE A 5 8.05 -17.18 1.80
N VAL A 6 7.47 -18.27 2.29
CA VAL A 6 6.09 -18.29 2.82
C VAL A 6 5.94 -17.35 4.03
N PRO A 7 6.79 -17.40 5.07
CA PRO A 7 6.73 -16.44 6.18
C PRO A 7 6.91 -14.99 5.74
N VAL A 8 7.82 -14.73 4.78
CA VAL A 8 8.06 -13.37 4.27
C VAL A 8 6.83 -12.83 3.57
N VAL A 9 6.23 -13.59 2.64
CA VAL A 9 5.01 -13.18 1.93
C VAL A 9 3.88 -12.90 2.92
N SER A 10 3.65 -13.81 3.88
CA SER A 10 2.61 -13.61 4.90
C SER A 10 2.87 -12.40 5.79
N SER A 11 4.12 -12.12 6.14
CA SER A 11 4.46 -10.92 6.92
C SER A 11 4.14 -9.62 6.17
N ILE A 12 4.34 -9.60 4.84
CA ILE A 12 4.05 -8.43 3.99
C ILE A 12 2.55 -8.16 3.96
N PHE A 13 1.75 -9.18 3.66
CA PHE A 13 0.30 -9.04 3.59
C PHE A 13 -0.31 -8.68 4.94
N LEU A 14 0.12 -9.35 6.01
CA LEU A 14 -0.35 -9.06 7.36
C LEU A 14 -0.03 -7.62 7.77
N ARG A 15 1.19 -7.15 7.51
CA ARG A 15 1.59 -5.77 7.80
C ARG A 15 0.72 -4.77 7.03
N ARG A 16 0.50 -5.00 5.74
CA ARG A 16 -0.36 -4.14 4.90
C ARG A 16 -1.81 -4.12 5.35
N LEU A 17 -2.36 -5.26 5.74
CA LEU A 17 -3.73 -5.38 6.26
C LEU A 17 -3.93 -4.57 7.56
N LEU A 18 -2.88 -4.44 8.36
CA LEU A 18 -2.89 -3.74 9.64
C LEU A 18 -2.48 -2.26 9.54
N LEU A 19 -2.18 -1.74 8.35
CA LEU A 19 -1.84 -0.32 8.17
C LEU A 19 -3.07 0.56 8.44
N PRO A 20 -2.86 1.78 8.99
CA PRO A 20 -3.91 2.80 9.06
C PRO A 20 -4.55 3.04 7.70
N GLY A 21 -5.87 3.19 7.68
CA GLY A 21 -6.65 3.37 6.44
C GLY A 21 -6.98 2.06 5.71
N VAL A 22 -6.19 0.99 5.91
CA VAL A 22 -6.51 -0.36 5.40
C VAL A 22 -7.27 -1.15 6.46
N HIS A 23 -6.75 -1.17 7.70
CA HIS A 23 -7.37 -1.90 8.80
C HIS A 23 -8.77 -1.35 9.13
N HIS A 24 -9.76 -2.24 9.15
CA HIS A 24 -11.10 -1.91 9.59
C HIS A 24 -11.68 -3.07 10.40
N ASN A 25 -11.83 -2.84 11.71
CA ASN A 25 -12.17 -3.87 12.68
C ASN A 25 -13.47 -4.63 12.34
N ILE A 26 -14.55 -3.93 12.00
CA ILE A 26 -15.85 -4.55 11.62
C ILE A 26 -15.74 -5.38 10.33
N ALA A 27 -14.94 -4.94 9.36
CA ALA A 27 -14.76 -5.65 8.11
C ALA A 27 -13.94 -6.92 8.31
N LEU A 28 -12.88 -6.82 9.12
CA LEU A 28 -12.05 -7.95 9.50
C LEU A 28 -12.87 -9.00 10.25
N ARG A 29 -13.68 -8.55 11.22
CA ARG A 29 -14.60 -9.42 11.96
C ARG A 29 -15.56 -10.16 11.02
N SER A 30 -16.23 -9.44 10.13
CA SER A 30 -17.15 -10.03 9.15
C SER A 30 -16.44 -11.08 8.29
N THR A 31 -15.20 -10.80 7.90
CA THR A 31 -14.39 -11.73 7.09
C THR A 31 -14.03 -13.00 7.85
N LEU A 32 -13.67 -12.89 9.14
CA LEU A 32 -13.38 -14.07 9.96
C LEU A 32 -14.62 -14.94 10.19
N LEU A 33 -15.80 -14.31 10.33
CA LEU A 33 -17.08 -15.02 10.41
C LEU A 33 -17.42 -15.75 9.10
N ASP A 34 -17.15 -15.16 7.94
CA ASP A 34 -17.34 -15.81 6.62
C ASP A 34 -16.48 -17.09 6.48
N TYR A 35 -15.38 -17.18 7.24
CA TYR A 35 -14.51 -18.34 7.33
C TYR A 35 -14.94 -19.37 8.40
N ASN A 36 -16.21 -19.34 8.84
CA ASN A 36 -16.82 -20.26 9.82
C ASN A 36 -16.15 -20.30 11.21
N ARG A 37 -15.40 -19.25 11.58
CA ARG A 37 -14.95 -19.06 12.97
C ARG A 37 -16.13 -18.55 13.78
N HIS A 38 -16.73 -19.41 14.60
CA HIS A 38 -17.83 -19.05 15.48
C HIS A 38 -17.28 -18.27 16.69
N TRP A 39 -17.08 -16.97 16.50
CA TRP A 39 -16.66 -16.07 17.58
C TRP A 39 -17.86 -15.33 18.15
N SER A 40 -18.02 -15.41 19.47
CA SER A 40 -18.93 -14.54 20.20
C SER A 40 -18.41 -13.09 20.22
N ASP A 41 -19.29 -12.13 20.54
CA ASP A 41 -18.88 -10.74 20.75
C ASP A 41 -17.78 -10.62 21.83
N SER A 42 -17.86 -11.42 22.89
CA SER A 42 -16.86 -11.47 23.96
C SER A 42 -15.50 -11.98 23.49
N ASP A 43 -15.46 -13.00 22.62
CA ASP A 43 -14.20 -13.55 22.11
C ASP A 43 -13.44 -12.47 21.32
N PHE A 44 -14.18 -11.73 20.49
CA PHE A 44 -13.60 -10.67 19.68
C PHE A 44 -13.12 -9.48 20.51
N HIS A 45 -13.84 -9.10 21.56
CA HIS A 45 -13.41 -8.02 22.47
C HIS A 45 -12.18 -8.39 23.30
N SER A 46 -11.97 -9.67 23.59
CA SER A 46 -10.79 -10.16 24.31
C SER A 46 -9.53 -10.31 23.44
N LEU A 47 -9.70 -10.20 22.12
CA LEU A 47 -8.66 -10.51 21.16
C LEU A 47 -7.58 -9.42 21.15
N THR A 48 -6.38 -9.76 21.62
CA THR A 48 -5.22 -8.86 21.49
C THR A 48 -4.77 -8.77 20.03
N ALA A 49 -4.03 -7.70 19.69
CA ALA A 49 -3.47 -7.53 18.35
C ALA A 49 -2.60 -8.72 17.91
N ASP A 50 -1.86 -9.34 18.83
CA ASP A 50 -1.02 -10.49 18.51
C ASP A 50 -1.81 -11.79 18.34
N MET A 51 -2.90 -11.97 19.10
CA MET A 51 -3.83 -13.09 18.88
C MET A 51 -4.52 -12.97 17.52
N LEU A 52 -4.94 -11.75 17.14
CA LEU A 52 -5.51 -11.48 15.83
C LEU A 52 -4.54 -11.82 14.69
N LYS A 53 -3.27 -11.41 14.81
CA LYS A 53 -2.24 -11.75 13.82
C LYS A 53 -2.07 -13.26 13.68
N LYS A 54 -1.95 -13.98 14.81
CA LYS A 54 -1.82 -15.44 14.82
C LYS A 54 -3.02 -16.13 14.19
N GLU A 55 -4.22 -15.64 14.48
CA GLU A 55 -5.45 -16.19 13.91
C GLU A 55 -5.51 -16.02 12.40
N ILE A 56 -5.23 -14.82 11.89
CA ILE A 56 -5.20 -14.56 10.45
C ILE A 56 -4.19 -15.48 9.77
N LEU A 57 -2.98 -15.58 10.32
CA LEU A 57 -1.94 -16.47 9.78
C LEU A 57 -2.38 -17.93 9.80
N SER A 58 -2.99 -18.40 10.88
CA SER A 58 -3.52 -19.76 10.99
C SER A 58 -4.57 -20.06 9.93
N LEU A 59 -5.45 -19.11 9.60
CA LEU A 59 -6.44 -19.29 8.53
C LEU A 59 -5.78 -19.40 7.16
N ILE A 60 -4.80 -18.54 6.88
CA ILE A 60 -4.06 -18.56 5.61
C ILE A 60 -3.28 -19.87 5.46
N GLU A 61 -2.62 -20.33 6.53
CA GLU A 61 -1.82 -21.56 6.53
C GLU A 61 -2.71 -22.82 6.41
N HIS A 62 -3.86 -22.87 7.08
CA HIS A 62 -4.78 -24.00 7.00
C HIS A 62 -5.41 -24.16 5.60
N GLU A 63 -5.57 -23.07 4.84
CA GLU A 63 -6.00 -23.16 3.44
C GLU A 63 -4.87 -23.54 2.47
N GLY A 64 -3.61 -23.34 2.86
CA GLY A 64 -2.43 -23.65 2.07
C GLY A 64 -2.10 -25.14 2.07
N VAL A 65 -2.64 -25.90 1.11
CA VAL A 65 -2.41 -27.36 0.99
C VAL A 65 -0.96 -27.71 0.55
N SER A 66 -0.14 -26.74 0.18
CA SER A 66 1.24 -26.96 -0.29
C SER A 66 2.17 -25.82 0.15
N ASP A 67 3.37 -26.14 0.61
CA ASP A 67 4.45 -25.21 1.00
C ASP A 67 5.12 -24.51 -0.20
N ASN A 68 4.34 -23.94 -1.12
CA ASN A 68 4.86 -23.18 -2.25
C ASN A 68 4.43 -21.71 -2.19
N SER A 69 5.22 -20.82 -2.81
CA SER A 69 4.97 -19.37 -2.76
C SER A 69 3.72 -18.92 -3.53
N THR A 70 3.24 -19.75 -4.46
CA THR A 70 2.06 -19.45 -5.27
C THR A 70 0.76 -19.78 -4.51
N SER A 71 0.74 -20.88 -3.77
CA SER A 71 -0.41 -21.30 -2.95
C SER A 71 -0.66 -20.29 -1.83
N ILE A 72 0.39 -19.81 -1.14
CA ILE A 72 0.25 -18.79 -0.09
C ILE A 72 -0.28 -17.48 -0.66
N LEU A 73 0.18 -17.07 -1.85
CA LEU A 73 -0.34 -15.88 -2.53
C LEU A 73 -1.83 -16.06 -2.88
N CYS A 74 -2.22 -17.23 -3.36
CA CYS A 74 -3.62 -17.56 -3.63
C CYS A 74 -4.47 -17.53 -2.35
N CYS A 75 -3.96 -18.04 -1.22
CA CYS A 75 -4.66 -17.99 0.07
C CYS A 75 -4.85 -16.54 0.54
N TRP A 76 -3.81 -15.71 0.49
CA TRP A 76 -3.94 -14.28 0.79
C TRP A 76 -4.91 -13.56 -0.14
N LYS A 77 -4.91 -13.88 -1.44
CA LYS A 77 -5.89 -13.32 -2.38
C LYS A 77 -7.32 -13.73 -2.03
N LYS A 78 -7.51 -15.00 -1.66
CA LYS A 78 -8.81 -15.56 -1.26
C LYS A 78 -9.33 -14.92 0.03
N PHE A 79 -8.45 -14.61 0.98
CA PHE A 79 -8.80 -13.88 2.21
C PHE A 79 -9.07 -12.38 1.97
N CYS A 80 -8.21 -11.72 1.19
CA CYS A 80 -8.30 -10.28 0.94
C CYS A 80 -9.55 -9.89 0.12
N SER A 81 -10.06 -10.77 -0.73
CA SER A 81 -11.26 -10.52 -1.53
C SER A 81 -12.52 -10.28 -0.69
N PRO A 82 -12.98 -11.21 0.17
CA PRO A 82 -14.11 -10.97 1.08
C PRO A 82 -13.81 -9.87 2.07
N TYR A 83 -12.56 -9.71 2.54
CA TYR A 83 -12.17 -8.57 3.36
C TYR A 83 -12.48 -7.23 2.69
N PHE A 84 -12.06 -7.07 1.43
CA PHE A 84 -12.30 -5.84 0.68
C PHE A 84 -13.80 -5.59 0.49
N GLN A 85 -14.59 -6.62 0.19
CA GLN A 85 -16.04 -6.50 0.07
C GLN A 85 -16.69 -6.05 1.39
N ASN A 86 -16.29 -6.65 2.51
CA ASN A 86 -16.77 -6.29 3.84
C ASN A 86 -16.29 -4.89 4.26
N TRP A 87 -15.09 -4.48 3.82
CA TRP A 87 -14.57 -3.13 4.01
C TRP A 87 -15.40 -2.10 3.26
N CYS A 88 -15.76 -2.36 2.00
CA CYS A 88 -16.64 -1.48 1.22
C CYS A 88 -18.03 -1.36 1.85
N LYS A 89 -18.64 -2.47 2.26
CA LYS A 89 -19.95 -2.46 2.96
C LYS A 89 -19.89 -1.67 4.27
N SER A 90 -18.78 -1.78 5.00
CA SER A 90 -18.55 -1.10 6.29
C SER A 90 -18.24 0.40 6.12
N ASN A 91 -17.73 0.81 4.96
CA ASN A 91 -17.41 2.20 4.62
C ASN A 91 -18.43 2.85 3.67
N ALA A 92 -19.61 2.24 3.51
CA ALA A 92 -20.66 2.80 2.65
C ALA A 92 -21.00 4.24 3.06
N LEU A 93 -21.09 5.12 2.06
CA LEU A 93 -21.44 6.53 2.26
C LEU A 93 -22.90 6.65 2.70
N CYS A 94 -23.13 7.35 3.81
CA CYS A 94 -24.46 7.61 4.34
C CYS A 94 -24.89 9.07 4.14
N GLY A 95 -23.95 10.01 4.08
CA GLY A 95 -24.26 11.41 3.86
C GLY A 95 -23.06 12.34 3.95
N LEU A 96 -23.33 13.64 3.83
CA LEU A 96 -22.37 14.71 4.01
C LEU A 96 -22.53 15.30 5.41
N LEU A 97 -21.40 15.60 6.05
CA LEU A 97 -21.34 16.36 7.30
C LEU A 97 -21.01 17.81 6.96
N LEU A 98 -21.86 18.74 7.41
CA LEU A 98 -21.61 20.18 7.36
C LEU A 98 -21.58 20.72 8.79
N ASP A 99 -20.40 21.12 9.26
CA ASP A 99 -20.24 21.88 10.49
C ASP A 99 -19.99 23.34 10.13
N SER A 100 -21.06 24.13 10.11
CA SER A 100 -21.00 25.56 9.80
C SER A 100 -20.28 26.38 10.88
N TYR A 101 -20.26 25.90 12.12
CA TYR A 101 -19.57 26.61 13.22
C TYR A 101 -18.05 26.50 13.07
N ARG A 102 -17.55 25.33 12.65
CA ARG A 102 -16.12 25.09 12.42
C ARG A 102 -15.67 25.26 10.97
N GLY A 103 -16.58 25.61 10.06
CA GLY A 103 -16.31 25.69 8.62
C GLY A 103 -15.79 24.37 8.03
N SER A 104 -16.19 23.25 8.60
CA SER A 104 -15.67 21.93 8.26
C SER A 104 -16.70 21.12 7.47
N PHE A 105 -16.23 20.44 6.44
CA PHE A 105 -17.04 19.58 5.58
C PHE A 105 -16.51 18.15 5.67
N GLY A 106 -17.39 17.16 5.60
CA GLY A 106 -16.98 15.77 5.72
C GLY A 106 -17.97 14.78 5.13
N LEU A 107 -17.61 13.51 5.27
CA LEU A 107 -18.41 12.36 4.87
C LEU A 107 -18.79 11.55 6.11
N ILE A 108 -20.08 11.25 6.22
CA ILE A 108 -20.61 10.28 7.16
C ILE A 108 -20.66 8.94 6.44
N ARG A 109 -19.94 7.96 6.95
CA ARG A 109 -19.99 6.56 6.50
C ARG A 109 -20.65 5.71 7.57
N LYS A 110 -21.07 4.51 7.20
CA LYS A 110 -21.78 3.59 8.10
C LYS A 110 -21.08 3.39 9.45
N ASN A 111 -19.75 3.29 9.46
CA ASN A 111 -18.95 3.00 10.66
C ASN A 111 -17.82 4.02 10.91
N SER A 112 -17.79 5.14 10.19
CA SER A 112 -16.73 6.14 10.33
C SER A 112 -17.16 7.51 9.84
N VAL A 113 -16.41 8.54 10.24
CA VAL A 113 -16.56 9.91 9.73
C VAL A 113 -15.22 10.34 9.14
N SER A 114 -15.24 11.05 8.03
CA SER A 114 -14.05 11.63 7.40
C SER A 114 -14.24 13.13 7.25
N LEU A 115 -13.19 13.91 7.48
CA LEU A 115 -13.18 15.36 7.25
C LEU A 115 -12.40 15.67 5.99
N PHE A 116 -12.88 16.64 5.22
CA PHE A 116 -12.14 17.19 4.10
C PHE A 116 -11.07 18.15 4.62
N ARG A 117 -9.89 18.06 4.03
CA ARG A 117 -8.81 19.02 4.21
C ARG A 117 -8.30 19.47 2.85
N CYS A 118 -7.70 20.65 2.82
CA CYS A 118 -6.94 21.08 1.66
C CYS A 118 -5.81 20.09 1.37
N SER A 119 -5.52 19.91 0.09
CA SER A 119 -4.38 19.09 -0.31
C SER A 119 -3.07 19.80 0.00
N GLU A 120 -2.13 19.06 0.58
CA GLU A 120 -0.79 19.54 0.93
C GLU A 120 0.12 19.58 -0.31
N ASN A 121 1.17 20.40 -0.23
CA ASN A 121 2.09 20.60 -1.35
C ASN A 121 2.74 19.29 -1.84
N ILE A 122 3.02 18.35 -0.93
CA ILE A 122 3.57 17.04 -1.27
C ILE A 122 2.58 16.18 -2.07
N GLU A 123 1.29 16.28 -1.79
CA GLU A 123 0.25 15.53 -2.53
C GLU A 123 0.04 16.10 -3.93
N ARG A 124 0.11 17.43 -4.06
CA ARG A 124 0.08 18.11 -5.37
C ARG A 124 1.28 17.72 -6.23
N LEU A 125 2.46 17.57 -5.61
CA LEU A 125 3.66 17.08 -6.28
C LEU A 125 3.47 15.67 -6.85
N ILE A 126 2.87 14.76 -6.07
CA ILE A 126 2.64 13.36 -6.47
C ILE A 126 1.56 13.24 -7.55
N ASN A 127 0.47 14.00 -7.43
CA ASN A 127 -0.68 13.93 -8.34
C ASN A 127 -0.47 14.66 -9.67
N GLY A 128 0.70 15.27 -9.87
CA GLY A 128 1.06 16.02 -11.07
C GLY A 128 0.75 17.51 -10.91
N ILE A 129 1.78 18.31 -10.68
CA ILE A 129 1.71 19.78 -10.80
C ILE A 129 1.60 20.09 -12.30
N SER A 130 0.60 20.86 -12.72
CA SER A 130 0.34 21.21 -14.14
C SER A 130 1.45 22.05 -14.79
N GLY A 131 2.51 22.39 -14.04
CA GLY A 131 3.69 23.07 -14.57
C GLY A 131 3.48 24.53 -14.92
N THR A 132 2.32 25.11 -14.61
CA THR A 132 2.12 26.55 -14.71
C THR A 132 2.81 27.25 -13.54
N SER A 133 3.48 28.36 -13.84
CA SER A 133 4.11 29.25 -12.85
C SER A 133 3.16 29.62 -11.70
N ASP A 134 1.84 29.67 -11.94
CA ASP A 134 0.83 29.99 -10.92
C ASP A 134 0.73 28.96 -9.78
N ASP A 135 0.98 27.67 -10.04
CA ASP A 135 0.96 26.64 -8.98
C ASP A 135 2.17 26.78 -8.03
N LEU A 136 3.27 27.34 -8.54
CA LEU A 136 4.50 27.63 -7.79
C LEU A 136 4.40 28.93 -7.00
N ILE A 137 3.71 29.93 -7.55
CA ILE A 137 3.44 31.23 -6.90
C ILE A 137 2.59 31.04 -5.64
N HIS A 138 1.68 30.06 -5.63
CA HIS A 138 0.90 29.72 -4.43
C HIS A 138 1.72 29.08 -3.31
N LEU A 139 2.91 28.56 -3.60
CA LEU A 139 3.77 27.96 -2.58
C LEU A 139 4.46 29.03 -1.73
N VAL A 140 4.76 30.18 -2.33
CA VAL A 140 5.68 31.16 -1.75
C VAL A 140 5.47 32.56 -2.36
N THR A 141 4.90 33.50 -1.61
CA THR A 141 5.10 34.95 -1.86
C THR A 141 6.50 35.34 -1.41
N MET A 142 7.54 35.11 -2.23
CA MET A 142 8.90 35.55 -1.89
C MET A 142 9.70 36.09 -3.07
N GLU A 143 10.75 36.82 -2.71
CA GLU A 143 11.72 37.50 -3.55
C GLU A 143 12.23 36.63 -4.72
N ALA A 144 12.51 37.29 -5.85
CA ALA A 144 12.86 36.65 -7.12
C ALA A 144 14.03 35.63 -7.04
N GLY A 145 14.96 35.78 -6.10
CA GLY A 145 16.06 34.83 -5.90
C GLY A 145 15.62 33.46 -5.36
N LEU A 146 14.57 33.43 -4.53
CA LEU A 146 14.01 32.19 -3.98
C LEU A 146 13.12 31.48 -5.01
N ILE A 147 12.55 32.22 -5.97
CA ILE A 147 11.76 31.66 -7.07
C ILE A 147 12.62 30.73 -7.94
N LEU A 148 13.85 31.14 -8.28
CA LEU A 148 14.75 30.32 -9.10
C LEU A 148 15.16 29.02 -8.38
N GLN A 149 15.50 29.10 -7.09
CA GLN A 149 15.84 27.92 -6.29
C GLN A 149 14.66 26.96 -6.16
N LEU A 150 13.46 27.51 -5.97
CA LEU A 150 12.23 26.73 -5.90
C LEU A 150 11.91 26.04 -7.23
N GLU A 151 12.11 26.72 -8.36
CA GLU A 151 11.92 26.14 -9.69
C GLU A 151 12.86 24.96 -9.93
N VAL A 152 14.13 25.09 -9.55
CA VAL A 152 15.13 24.01 -9.63
C VAL A 152 14.70 22.83 -8.75
N LEU A 153 14.31 23.08 -7.50
CA LEU A 153 13.84 22.04 -6.59
C LEU A 153 12.63 21.30 -7.17
N VAL A 154 11.65 22.01 -7.72
CA VAL A 154 10.44 21.39 -8.30
C VAL A 154 10.78 20.56 -9.54
N LYS A 155 11.70 21.04 -10.39
CA LYS A 155 12.21 20.27 -11.53
C LYS A 155 12.93 19.00 -11.07
N MET A 156 13.75 19.08 -10.02
CA MET A 156 14.42 17.92 -9.43
C MET A 156 13.42 16.92 -8.86
N LEU A 157 12.45 17.38 -8.07
CA LEU A 157 11.41 16.54 -7.50
C LEU A 157 10.56 15.86 -8.58
N ARG A 158 10.23 16.57 -9.66
CA ARG A 158 9.53 15.98 -10.82
C ARG A 158 10.39 14.91 -11.51
N CYS A 159 11.69 15.16 -11.64
CA CYS A 159 12.61 14.15 -12.16
C CYS A 159 12.60 12.88 -11.29
N VAL A 160 12.64 13.03 -9.97
CA VAL A 160 12.54 11.90 -9.02
C VAL A 160 11.23 11.14 -9.19
N VAL A 161 10.10 11.83 -9.29
CA VAL A 161 8.79 11.19 -9.53
C VAL A 161 8.79 10.42 -10.85
N ASN A 162 9.30 11.03 -11.93
CA ASN A 162 9.37 10.39 -13.24
C ASN A 162 10.27 9.15 -13.22
N VAL A 163 11.46 9.23 -12.61
CA VAL A 163 12.36 8.07 -12.45
C VAL A 163 11.67 6.98 -11.62
N SER A 164 11.01 7.34 -10.53
CA SER A 164 10.26 6.38 -9.72
C SER A 164 9.14 5.69 -10.50
N GLN A 165 8.45 6.40 -11.40
CA GLN A 165 7.43 5.80 -12.26
C GLN A 165 8.04 4.82 -13.26
N GLN A 166 9.21 5.13 -13.83
CA GLN A 166 9.93 4.25 -14.77
C GLN A 166 10.45 2.97 -14.11
N LEU A 167 10.80 3.01 -12.83
CA LEU A 167 11.22 1.83 -12.06
C LEU A 167 10.07 0.82 -11.84
N GLY A 168 8.81 1.25 -12.01
CA GLY A 168 7.62 0.42 -11.85
C GLY A 168 7.24 0.12 -10.40
N LYS A 169 6.00 -0.34 -10.20
CA LYS A 169 5.43 -0.59 -8.86
C LYS A 169 6.21 -1.65 -8.06
N THR A 170 6.85 -2.59 -8.75
CA THR A 170 7.65 -3.66 -8.14
C THR A 170 8.89 -3.10 -7.46
N ALA A 171 9.61 -2.16 -8.09
CA ALA A 171 10.79 -1.55 -7.49
C ALA A 171 10.45 -0.74 -6.24
N SER A 172 9.37 0.07 -6.28
CA SER A 172 8.90 0.79 -5.10
C SER A 172 8.50 -0.14 -3.96
N ALA A 173 7.89 -1.28 -4.27
CA ALA A 173 7.54 -2.28 -3.26
C ALA A 173 8.80 -2.92 -2.64
N ILE A 174 9.81 -3.26 -3.45
CA ILE A 174 11.09 -3.79 -2.95
C ILE A 174 11.75 -2.78 -2.01
N PHE A 175 11.84 -1.51 -2.41
CA PHE A 175 12.41 -0.45 -1.55
C PHE A 175 11.67 -0.32 -0.23
N TYR A 176 10.34 -0.26 -0.27
CA TYR A 176 9.52 -0.15 0.92
C TYR A 176 9.75 -1.34 1.86
N GLU A 177 9.76 -2.56 1.32
CA GLU A 177 9.98 -3.75 2.14
C GLU A 177 11.39 -3.81 2.71
N SER A 178 12.42 -3.34 1.99
CA SER A 178 13.78 -3.23 2.51
C SER A 178 13.91 -2.20 3.63
N LEU A 179 13.17 -1.10 3.58
CA LEU A 179 13.19 -0.07 4.62
C LEU A 179 12.41 -0.49 5.88
N VAL A 180 11.29 -1.18 5.71
CA VAL A 180 10.35 -1.46 6.82
C VAL A 180 10.56 -2.85 7.42
N SER A 181 11.16 -3.79 6.70
CA SER A 181 11.39 -5.15 7.22
C SER A 181 12.66 -5.24 8.06
N ALA A 182 12.54 -5.83 9.25
CA ALA A 182 13.66 -6.16 10.11
C ALA A 182 13.69 -7.69 10.37
N PRO A 183 14.85 -8.36 10.24
CA PRO A 183 16.12 -7.84 9.72
C PRO A 183 16.07 -7.58 8.20
N LEU A 184 16.93 -6.68 7.71
CA LEU A 184 17.07 -6.37 6.29
C LEU A 184 17.42 -7.66 5.51
N VAL A 185 16.46 -8.16 4.73
CA VAL A 185 16.64 -9.37 3.90
C VAL A 185 17.58 -9.08 2.71
N ILE A 186 17.71 -7.82 2.29
CA ILE A 186 18.56 -7.37 1.18
C ILE A 186 19.28 -6.08 1.60
N SER A 187 20.58 -5.96 1.33
CA SER A 187 21.34 -4.74 1.64
C SER A 187 20.97 -3.57 0.74
N ALA A 188 21.13 -2.34 1.25
CA ALA A 188 20.85 -1.12 0.49
C ALA A 188 21.74 -0.99 -0.75
N GLU A 189 23.00 -1.44 -0.66
CA GLU A 189 23.96 -1.44 -1.76
C GLU A 189 23.51 -2.36 -2.90
N GLU A 190 23.02 -3.56 -2.57
CA GLU A 190 22.56 -4.52 -3.57
C GLU A 190 21.31 -4.04 -4.30
N ILE A 191 20.37 -3.41 -3.57
CA ILE A 191 19.17 -2.81 -4.16
C ILE A 191 19.56 -1.69 -5.12
N THR A 192 20.44 -0.79 -4.69
CA THR A 192 20.91 0.34 -5.49
C THR A 192 21.57 -0.14 -6.78
N HIS A 193 22.45 -1.14 -6.70
CA HIS A 193 23.11 -1.72 -7.87
C HIS A 193 22.12 -2.33 -8.87
N ARG A 194 21.15 -3.12 -8.40
CA ARG A 194 20.13 -3.74 -9.27
C ARG A 194 19.25 -2.71 -9.98
N LEU A 195 18.99 -1.56 -9.35
CA LEU A 195 18.18 -0.50 -9.93
C LEU A 195 18.93 0.32 -10.96
N LEU A 196 20.20 0.64 -10.69
CA LEU A 196 21.08 1.26 -11.69
C LEU A 196 21.13 0.37 -12.94
N LYS A 197 21.31 -0.93 -12.75
CA LYS A 197 21.25 -1.90 -13.85
C LYS A 197 19.91 -1.89 -14.60
N ASN A 198 18.77 -1.81 -13.90
CA ASN A 198 17.45 -1.72 -14.54
C ASN A 198 17.25 -0.40 -15.30
N LEU A 199 17.79 0.71 -14.80
CA LEU A 199 17.74 2.01 -15.49
C LEU A 199 18.66 2.02 -16.71
N GLU A 200 19.85 1.41 -16.61
CA GLU A 200 20.83 1.28 -17.70
C GLU A 200 20.32 0.36 -18.83
N SER A 201 19.72 -0.77 -18.48
CA SER A 201 19.25 -1.76 -19.45
C SER A 201 17.85 -1.45 -20.03
N GLY A 202 17.14 -0.47 -19.46
CA GLY A 202 15.71 -0.25 -19.71
C GLY A 202 14.86 -1.38 -19.15
N TYR A 203 13.58 -1.12 -18.88
CA TYR A 203 12.66 -2.18 -18.41
C TYR A 203 12.33 -3.16 -19.55
N GLY A 204 13.23 -4.10 -19.82
CA GLY A 204 12.96 -5.25 -20.67
C GLY A 204 12.10 -6.25 -19.91
N SER A 205 10.82 -6.36 -20.26
CA SER A 205 9.93 -7.44 -19.77
C SER A 205 10.49 -8.81 -20.16
N THR A 206 11.40 -9.34 -19.35
CA THR A 206 12.02 -10.66 -19.56
C THR A 206 11.17 -11.79 -18.99
N VAL A 207 9.98 -11.48 -18.46
CA VAL A 207 9.02 -12.50 -17.99
C VAL A 207 8.19 -13.11 -19.13
N ALA A 208 8.30 -12.58 -20.36
CA ALA A 208 7.66 -13.18 -21.54
C ALA A 208 8.48 -14.27 -22.25
N MET A 209 9.73 -14.55 -21.83
CA MET A 209 10.63 -15.48 -22.56
C MET A 209 10.73 -16.91 -22.01
N LEU A 210 9.86 -17.34 -21.09
CA LEU A 210 9.87 -18.73 -20.59
C LEU A 210 8.77 -19.65 -21.16
N HIS A 211 8.04 -19.23 -22.21
CA HIS A 211 7.04 -20.09 -22.86
C HIS A 211 7.01 -19.96 -24.39
N VAL A 212 8.15 -20.03 -25.08
CA VAL A 212 8.19 -20.52 -26.48
C VAL A 212 9.57 -21.13 -26.75
N SER A 213 9.68 -22.46 -26.63
CA SER A 213 10.48 -23.32 -27.51
C SER A 213 10.63 -24.72 -26.89
N GLU A 214 9.53 -25.45 -26.79
CA GLU A 214 9.53 -26.90 -27.00
C GLU A 214 8.54 -27.15 -28.12
N HIS A 215 9.07 -27.46 -29.30
CA HIS A 215 8.49 -28.19 -30.45
C HIS A 215 9.13 -27.69 -31.75
N ALA A 216 10.28 -28.30 -32.07
CA ALA A 216 10.66 -28.67 -33.43
C ALA A 216 11.53 -29.94 -33.31
#